data_AF-A0A7I4YP16-F1
#
_entry.id   AF-A0A7I4YP16-F1
#
_cell.length_a   1.000
_cell.length_b   1.000
_cell.length_c   1.000
_cell.angle_alpha   90.00
_cell.angle_beta   90.00
_cell.angle_gamma   90.00
#
_symmetry.space_group_name_H-M   'P 1'
#
loop_
_entity.id
_entity.type
_entity.pdbx_description
1 polymer ?
#
loop_
_entity_poly.entity_id
_entity_poly.type
_entity_poly.pdbx_seq_one_letter_code
_entity_poly.pdbx_strand_id
1 'polypeptide(L)'
;LSFPYTTPCQIFLPKILYACMSVSCFFAYVISQFMMTSIVIERWVAFIFFRKYESGYTKLGPVLIAGAVSISSILVFVLYNGQNFDGWYVNGRMFPLITYSRANTVLFIMLGANIICLILTIILHLLTPKRRIRMSLSSKFQRRENLIASKLFFWIATIQFTAYCCSQIALLYIRIYHSTDPMSPAYKENTFFNLYTLAMPVLSTFYFAKVKRQRTKDIRNHLNIKTIGIDGWANYLTMIQKQWK
;
A
#
# COMPACT_ATOMS: atom_id res chain seq x y z
N LEU A 1 -4.04 -7.11 31.97
CA LEU A 1 -2.81 -6.32 32.17
C LEU A 1 -3.15 -5.11 33.02
N SER A 2 -3.05 -5.27 34.33
CA SER A 2 -3.27 -4.23 35.34
C SER A 2 -1.97 -3.45 35.49
N PHE A 3 -1.94 -2.23 34.97
CA PHE A 3 -0.85 -1.30 35.24
C PHE A 3 -1.04 -0.73 36.67
N PRO A 4 -0.06 -0.79 37.57
CA PRO A 4 -0.19 -0.29 38.93
C PRO A 4 0.00 1.22 38.90
N TYR A 5 -1.09 1.98 38.73
CA TYR A 5 -1.07 3.43 38.83
C TYR A 5 -1.29 3.84 40.28
N THR A 6 -0.31 4.50 40.90
CA THR A 6 -0.35 4.96 42.30
C THR A 6 -0.67 6.45 42.42
N THR A 7 -0.59 7.21 41.31
CA THR A 7 -0.97 8.63 41.26
C THR A 7 -1.74 8.96 39.97
N PRO A 8 -2.69 9.91 39.99
CA PRO A 8 -3.55 10.23 38.83
C PRO A 8 -2.78 10.76 37.61
N CYS A 9 -1.53 11.20 37.78
CA CYS A 9 -0.69 11.75 36.71
C CYS A 9 0.10 10.70 35.91
N GLN A 10 0.15 9.43 36.34
CA GLN A 10 0.93 8.38 35.66
C GLN A 10 0.24 7.82 34.39
N ILE A 11 -0.99 8.25 34.09
CA ILE A 11 -1.72 7.84 32.89
C ILE A 11 -1.21 8.59 31.64
N PHE A 12 -0.51 9.72 31.82
CA PHE A 12 -0.03 10.55 30.72
C PHE A 12 1.34 10.11 30.23
N LEU A 13 1.51 10.08 28.90
CA LEU A 13 2.80 9.73 28.30
C LEU A 13 3.85 10.80 28.60
N PRO A 14 5.11 10.40 28.89
CA PRO A 14 6.24 11.31 28.91
C PRO A 14 6.37 12.05 27.57
N LYS A 15 6.70 13.33 27.61
CA LYS A 15 6.80 14.22 26.43
C LYS A 15 7.62 13.61 25.27
N ILE A 16 8.80 13.08 25.57
CA ILE A 16 9.70 12.49 24.56
C ILE A 16 9.06 11.24 23.94
N LEU A 17 8.46 10.38 24.77
CA LEU A 17 7.82 9.16 24.32
C LEU A 17 6.61 9.47 23.42
N TYR A 18 5.79 10.45 23.82
CA TYR A 18 4.67 10.95 23.02
C TYR A 18 5.15 11.51 21.67
N ALA A 19 6.16 12.39 21.68
CA ALA A 19 6.69 12.98 20.45
C ALA A 19 7.24 11.91 19.48
N CYS A 20 8.05 10.97 19.98
CA CYS A 20 8.59 9.88 19.17
C CYS A 20 7.49 9.00 18.57
N MET A 21 6.49 8.60 19.37
CA MET A 21 5.40 7.76 18.89
C MET A 21 4.50 8.51 17.90
N SER A 22 4.15 9.77 18.21
CA SER A 22 3.25 10.57 17.38
C SER A 22 3.81 10.88 16.00
N VAL A 23 5.06 11.34 15.98
CA VAL A 23 5.78 11.64 14.74
C VAL A 23 5.96 10.37 13.92
N SER A 24 6.37 9.26 14.55
CA SER A 24 6.59 7.99 13.84
C SER A 24 5.29 7.38 13.29
N CYS A 25 4.21 7.36 14.09
CA CYS A 25 2.92 6.84 13.64
C CYS A 25 2.34 7.67 12.48
N PHE A 26 2.41 9.01 12.59
CA PHE A 26 1.92 9.86 11.53
C PHE A 26 2.80 9.78 10.28
N PHE A 27 4.13 9.71 10.42
CA PHE A 27 5.04 9.48 9.30
C PHE A 27 4.74 8.16 8.57
N ALA A 28 4.60 7.05 9.32
CA ALA A 28 4.25 5.75 8.78
C ALA A 28 2.92 5.77 8.03
N TYR A 29 1.95 6.52 8.56
CA TYR A 29 0.68 6.73 7.89
C TYR A 29 0.84 7.51 6.57
N VAL A 30 1.52 8.65 6.60
CA VAL A 30 1.76 9.51 5.42
C VAL A 30 2.52 8.76 4.32
N ILE A 31 3.63 8.11 4.68
CA ILE A 31 4.48 7.41 3.70
C ILE A 31 3.76 6.23 3.06
N SER A 32 2.88 5.53 3.80
CA SER A 32 2.10 4.42 3.22
C SER A 32 1.22 4.87 2.04
N GLN A 33 0.65 6.09 2.12
CA GLN A 33 -0.18 6.66 1.07
C GLN A 33 0.67 7.05 -0.15
N PHE A 34 1.78 7.76 0.05
CA PHE A 34 2.65 8.17 -1.05
C PHE A 34 3.37 7.00 -1.73
N MET A 35 3.69 5.94 -0.99
CA MET A 35 4.22 4.70 -1.56
C MET A 35 3.20 4.04 -2.48
N MET A 36 1.93 4.03 -2.09
CA MET A 36 0.86 3.52 -2.95
C MET A 36 0.73 4.36 -4.23
N THR A 37 0.74 5.69 -4.13
CA THR A 37 0.72 6.58 -5.30
C THR A 37 1.92 6.33 -6.21
N SER A 38 3.10 6.16 -5.65
CA SER A 38 4.34 5.86 -6.39
C SER A 38 4.23 4.57 -7.18
N ILE A 39 3.68 3.51 -6.58
CA ILE A 39 3.44 2.23 -7.25
C ILE A 39 2.44 2.41 -8.41
N VAL A 40 1.36 3.17 -8.21
CA VAL A 40 0.38 3.44 -9.29
C VAL A 40 1.05 4.18 -10.45
N ILE A 41 1.87 5.21 -10.17
CA ILE A 41 2.62 5.96 -11.18
C ILE A 41 3.57 5.03 -11.94
N GLU A 42 4.35 4.20 -11.25
CA GLU A 42 5.24 3.22 -11.88
C GLU A 42 4.48 2.33 -12.86
N ARG A 43 3.31 1.81 -12.46
CA ARG A 43 2.48 0.95 -13.33
C ARG A 43 1.90 1.68 -14.53
N TRP A 44 1.55 2.95 -14.37
CA TRP A 44 1.11 3.79 -15.49
C TRP A 44 2.23 4.04 -16.49
N VAL A 45 3.44 4.35 -16.02
CA VAL A 45 4.61 4.52 -16.87
C VAL A 45 4.94 3.21 -17.59
N ALA A 46 4.93 2.07 -16.88
CA ALA A 46 5.15 0.76 -17.48
C ALA A 46 4.07 0.39 -18.51
N PHE A 47 2.81 0.77 -18.25
CA PHE A 47 1.73 0.58 -19.21
C PHE A 47 1.96 1.44 -20.46
N ILE A 48 2.18 2.74 -20.33
CA ILE A 48 2.33 3.64 -21.49
C ILE A 48 3.59 3.27 -22.30
N PHE A 49 4.73 3.11 -21.61
CA PHE A 49 6.06 2.95 -22.22
C PHE A 49 6.56 1.50 -22.26
N PHE A 50 5.67 0.52 -22.42
CA PHE A 50 6.01 -0.91 -22.30
C PHE A 50 7.22 -1.37 -23.14
N ARG A 51 7.47 -0.77 -24.31
CA ARG A 51 8.61 -1.14 -25.19
C ARG A 51 9.97 -0.63 -24.69
N LYS A 52 9.98 0.50 -23.99
CA LYS A 52 11.20 1.19 -23.53
C LYS A 52 11.37 1.13 -22.01
N TYR A 53 10.41 0.54 -21.30
CA TYR A 53 10.42 0.48 -19.85
C TYR A 53 11.68 -0.21 -19.31
N GLU A 54 12.02 -1.39 -19.85
CA GLU A 54 13.19 -2.16 -19.39
C GLU A 54 14.53 -1.49 -19.70
N SER A 55 14.66 -0.73 -20.79
CA SER A 55 15.94 -0.08 -21.13
C SER A 55 16.11 1.30 -20.51
N GLY A 56 15.01 2.04 -20.26
CA GLY A 56 15.06 3.44 -19.88
C GLY A 56 14.57 3.78 -18.46
N TYR A 57 13.74 2.92 -17.84
CA TYR A 57 13.02 3.27 -16.60
C TYR A 57 13.40 2.42 -15.38
N THR A 58 14.56 1.74 -15.42
CA THR A 58 15.05 0.93 -14.29
C THR A 58 15.28 1.75 -13.01
N LYS A 59 15.64 3.03 -13.14
CA LYS A 59 15.85 3.95 -12.01
C LYS A 59 14.56 4.64 -11.51
N LEU A 60 13.42 4.46 -12.19
CA LEU A 60 12.17 5.14 -11.84
C LEU A 60 11.68 4.75 -10.44
N GLY A 61 11.73 3.46 -10.10
CA GLY A 61 11.29 2.95 -8.79
C GLY A 61 12.02 3.63 -7.62
N PRO A 62 13.35 3.57 -7.54
CA PRO A 62 14.12 4.24 -6.49
C PRO A 62 13.86 5.75 -6.39
N VAL A 63 13.71 6.44 -7.53
CA VAL A 63 13.42 7.89 -7.57
C VAL A 63 12.05 8.18 -6.96
N LEU A 64 11.03 7.39 -7.29
CA LEU A 64 9.69 7.55 -6.73
C LEU A 64 9.67 7.29 -5.21
N ILE A 65 10.39 6.27 -4.74
CA ILE A 65 10.53 5.98 -3.30
C ILE A 65 11.21 7.15 -2.58
N ALA A 66 12.32 7.67 -3.11
CA ALA A 66 13.02 8.81 -2.53
C ALA A 66 12.12 10.05 -2.48
N GLY A 67 11.33 10.30 -3.53
CA GLY A 67 10.33 11.36 -3.57
C GLY A 67 9.25 11.18 -2.49
N ALA A 68 8.69 9.97 -2.36
CA ALA A 68 7.69 9.65 -1.34
C ALA A 68 8.21 9.88 0.08
N VAL A 69 9.43 9.45 0.39
CA VAL A 69 10.08 9.67 1.69
C VAL A 69 10.29 11.16 1.94
N SER A 70 10.76 11.90 0.94
CA SER A 70 11.05 13.34 1.06
C SER A 70 9.78 14.16 1.31
N ILE A 71 8.73 13.93 0.50
CA ILE A 71 7.43 14.61 0.65
C ILE A 71 6.81 14.28 2.01
N SER A 72 6.87 13.01 2.42
CA SER A 72 6.35 12.59 3.74
C SER A 72 7.08 13.31 4.88
N SER A 73 8.41 13.40 4.80
CA SER A 73 9.23 14.07 5.82
C SER A 73 8.91 15.56 5.90
N ILE A 74 8.77 16.23 4.75
CA ILE A 74 8.40 17.65 4.69
C ILE A 74 7.02 17.90 5.30
N LEU A 75 6.03 17.05 5.00
CA LEU A 75 4.67 17.20 5.54
C LEU A 75 4.65 17.03 7.06
N VAL A 76 5.37 16.04 7.59
CA VAL A 76 5.50 15.84 9.04
C VAL A 76 6.21 17.02 9.68
N PHE A 77 7.28 17.53 9.07
CA PHE A 77 7.98 18.71 9.55
C PHE A 77 7.08 19.94 9.60
N VAL A 78 6.32 20.23 8.54
CA VAL A 78 5.37 21.35 8.48
C VAL A 78 4.26 21.20 9.53
N LEU A 79 3.78 19.97 9.74
CA LEU A 79 2.70 19.71 10.70
C LEU A 79 3.14 20.00 12.14
N TYR A 80 4.34 19.55 12.53
CA TYR A 80 4.87 19.70 13.88
C TYR A 80 5.72 20.96 14.09
N ASN A 81 5.87 21.80 13.05
CA ASN A 81 6.63 23.04 13.18
C ASN A 81 6.01 23.97 14.24
N GLY A 82 6.82 24.36 15.23
CA GLY A 82 6.42 25.22 16.35
C GLY A 82 5.60 24.52 17.43
N GLN A 83 5.56 23.18 17.46
CA GLN A 83 4.88 22.44 18.53
C GLN A 83 5.83 22.15 19.69
N ASN A 84 5.45 22.58 20.90
CA ASN A 84 6.22 22.30 22.11
C ASN A 84 5.88 20.94 22.75
N PHE A 85 4.92 20.17 22.19
CA PHE A 85 4.46 18.87 22.72
C PHE A 85 4.09 18.88 24.21
N ASP A 86 3.78 20.06 24.76
CA ASP A 86 3.41 20.26 26.15
C ASP A 86 1.90 20.11 26.28
N GLY A 87 1.47 18.88 26.59
CA GLY A 87 0.06 18.55 26.71
C GLY A 87 -0.17 17.22 27.43
N TRP A 88 -1.37 17.07 27.97
CA TRP A 88 -1.80 15.87 28.66
C TRP A 88 -2.27 14.83 27.64
N TYR A 89 -1.31 14.07 27.11
CA TYR A 89 -1.58 13.06 26.09
C TYR A 89 -1.67 11.65 26.69
N VAL A 90 -2.79 10.98 26.44
CA VAL A 90 -3.03 9.59 26.85
C VAL A 90 -2.42 8.59 25.86
N ASN A 91 -2.22 9.00 24.60
CA ASN A 91 -1.64 8.15 23.57
C ASN A 91 -0.81 8.97 22.57
N GLY A 92 0.23 8.35 21.99
CA GLY A 92 1.06 8.93 20.93
C GLY A 92 0.28 9.36 19.69
N ARG A 93 -0.94 8.86 19.46
CA ARG A 93 -1.72 9.12 18.24
C ARG A 93 -2.58 10.37 18.30
N MET A 94 -2.80 10.92 19.49
CA MET A 94 -3.60 12.12 19.66
C MET A 94 -2.84 13.31 19.07
N PHE A 95 -3.48 14.10 18.20
CA PHE A 95 -2.86 15.33 17.71
C PHE A 95 -2.86 16.42 18.79
N PRO A 96 -1.85 17.31 18.81
CA PRO A 96 -1.91 18.52 19.62
C PRO A 96 -3.11 19.38 19.25
N LEU A 97 -3.75 20.01 20.25
CA LEU A 97 -4.95 20.85 20.06
C LEU A 97 -4.75 21.94 19.00
N ILE A 98 -3.56 22.56 19.00
CA ILE A 98 -3.17 23.63 18.08
C ILE A 98 -2.97 23.10 16.64
N THR A 99 -2.67 21.81 16.49
CA THR A 99 -2.32 21.19 15.21
C THR A 99 -3.54 20.60 14.49
N TYR A 100 -4.70 20.52 15.14
CA TYR A 100 -5.90 19.88 14.54
C TYR A 100 -6.33 20.47 13.20
N SER A 101 -6.28 21.80 13.05
CA SER A 101 -6.68 22.46 11.79
C SER A 101 -5.75 22.02 10.64
N ARG A 102 -4.43 22.09 10.85
CA ARG A 102 -3.41 21.67 9.87
C ARG A 102 -3.50 20.17 9.57
N ALA A 103 -3.70 19.35 10.61
CA ALA A 103 -3.86 17.90 10.46
C ALA A 103 -5.08 17.56 9.61
N ASN A 104 -6.23 18.21 9.83
CA ASN A 104 -7.42 18.00 9.01
C ASN A 104 -7.19 18.37 7.55
N THR A 105 -6.51 19.50 7.27
CA THR A 105 -6.15 19.89 5.89
C THR A 105 -5.32 18.80 5.20
N VAL A 106 -4.29 18.28 5.88
CA VAL A 106 -3.44 17.20 5.34
C VAL A 106 -4.27 15.93 5.08
N LEU A 107 -5.18 15.57 6.00
CA LEU A 107 -6.06 14.42 5.84
C LEU A 107 -7.02 14.55 4.65
N PHE A 108 -7.57 15.75 4.39
CA PHE A 108 -8.40 16.02 3.21
C PHE A 108 -7.60 15.94 1.90
N ILE A 109 -6.38 16.48 1.88
CA ILE A 109 -5.50 16.36 0.71
C ILE A 109 -5.20 14.88 0.42
N MET A 110 -4.90 14.08 1.45
CA MET A 110 -4.69 12.64 1.30
C MET A 110 -5.94 11.89 0.83
N LEU A 111 -7.13 12.29 1.28
CA LEU A 111 -8.39 11.73 0.78
C LEU A 111 -8.54 11.98 -0.72
N GLY A 112 -8.30 13.21 -1.17
CA GLY A 112 -8.33 13.56 -2.58
C GLY A 112 -7.32 12.74 -3.40
N ALA A 113 -6.08 12.63 -2.92
CA ALA A 113 -5.04 11.82 -3.57
C ALA A 113 -5.44 10.34 -3.68
N ASN A 114 -6.06 9.76 -2.64
CA ASN A 114 -6.54 8.38 -2.66
C ASN A 114 -7.67 8.14 -3.66
N ILE A 115 -8.61 9.09 -3.79
CA ILE A 115 -9.67 9.03 -4.79
C ILE A 115 -9.06 9.03 -6.20
N ILE A 116 -8.11 9.94 -6.46
CA ILE A 116 -7.41 10.01 -7.74
C ILE A 116 -6.65 8.71 -8.02
N CYS A 117 -5.92 8.16 -7.04
CA CYS A 117 -5.23 6.88 -7.17
C CYS A 117 -6.19 5.72 -7.47
N LEU A 118 -7.36 5.68 -6.83
CA LEU A 118 -8.37 4.66 -7.08
C LEU A 118 -8.90 4.76 -8.51
N ILE A 119 -9.25 5.96 -8.97
CA ILE A 119 -9.72 6.22 -10.34
C ILE A 119 -8.66 5.80 -11.35
N LEU A 120 -7.40 6.20 -11.16
CA LEU A 120 -6.28 5.81 -12.01
C LEU A 120 -6.09 4.30 -12.06
N THR A 121 -6.29 3.61 -10.94
CA THR A 121 -6.16 2.14 -10.86
C THR A 121 -7.32 1.44 -11.58
N ILE A 122 -8.55 1.96 -11.46
CA ILE A 122 -9.73 1.48 -12.20
C ILE A 122 -9.50 1.63 -13.70
N ILE A 123 -9.06 2.81 -14.14
CA ILE A 123 -8.79 3.07 -15.57
C ILE A 123 -7.72 2.11 -16.08
N LEU A 124 -6.62 1.92 -15.34
CA LEU A 124 -5.57 0.97 -15.70
C LEU A 124 -6.12 -0.46 -15.84
N HIS A 125 -6.97 -0.88 -14.91
CA HIS A 125 -7.62 -2.19 -14.92
C HIS A 125 -8.49 -2.40 -16.16
N LEU A 126 -9.28 -1.39 -16.56
CA LEU A 126 -10.17 -1.45 -17.72
C LEU A 126 -9.42 -1.38 -19.06
N LEU A 127 -8.29 -0.66 -19.12
CA LEU A 127 -7.50 -0.50 -20.35
C LEU A 127 -6.55 -1.69 -20.61
N THR A 128 -6.08 -2.37 -19.56
CA THR A 128 -5.15 -3.51 -19.67
C THR A 128 -5.66 -4.66 -20.56
N PRO A 129 -6.92 -5.14 -20.46
CA PRO A 129 -7.41 -6.22 -21.31
C PRO A 129 -7.63 -5.79 -22.77
N LYS A 130 -7.96 -4.53 -23.03
CA LYS A 130 -8.32 -4.01 -24.37
C LYS A 130 -7.12 -3.83 -25.31
N ARG A 131 -5.89 -3.86 -24.79
CA ARG A 131 -4.69 -3.62 -25.60
C ARG A 131 -4.34 -4.83 -26.48
N ARG A 132 -4.75 -4.81 -27.75
CA ARG A 132 -4.30 -5.76 -28.77
C ARG A 132 -2.92 -5.34 -29.30
N ILE A 133 -1.88 -6.06 -28.92
CA ILE A 133 -0.53 -5.89 -29.48
C ILE A 133 -0.25 -7.15 -30.31
N ARG A 134 0.29 -6.99 -31.54
CA ARG A 134 0.92 -8.10 -32.28
C ARG A 134 2.23 -8.42 -31.53
N MET A 135 2.29 -9.56 -30.86
CA MET A 135 3.25 -9.78 -29.77
C MET A 135 4.33 -10.82 -30.06
N SER A 136 5.58 -10.43 -29.82
CA SER A 136 6.70 -11.32 -29.48
C SER A 136 6.47 -12.02 -28.14
N LEU A 137 7.15 -13.15 -27.88
CA LEU A 137 6.97 -13.94 -26.66
C LEU A 137 7.13 -13.10 -25.38
N SER A 138 8.17 -12.25 -25.33
CA SER A 138 8.45 -11.36 -24.19
C SER A 138 7.27 -10.41 -23.89
N SER A 139 6.71 -9.78 -24.93
CA SER A 139 5.56 -8.88 -24.74
C SER A 139 4.29 -9.59 -24.26
N LYS A 140 4.08 -10.87 -24.61
CA LYS A 140 2.98 -11.68 -24.05
C LYS A 140 3.16 -11.93 -22.55
N PHE A 141 4.39 -12.21 -22.12
CA PHE A 141 4.72 -12.40 -20.71
C PHE A 141 4.50 -11.11 -19.91
N GLN A 142 5.06 -9.98 -20.37
CA GLN A 142 4.90 -8.68 -19.71
C GLN A 142 3.42 -8.26 -19.60
N ARG A 143 2.59 -8.54 -20.61
CA ARG A 143 1.15 -8.25 -20.52
C ARG A 143 0.43 -9.12 -19.50
N ARG A 144 0.75 -10.42 -19.44
CA ARG A 144 0.13 -11.32 -18.46
C ARG A 144 0.51 -10.94 -17.04
N GLU A 145 1.77 -10.53 -16.84
CA GLU A 145 2.24 -10.00 -15.57
C GLU A 145 1.54 -8.70 -15.19
N ASN A 146 1.45 -7.73 -16.11
CA ASN A 146 0.74 -6.47 -15.88
C ASN A 146 -0.75 -6.67 -15.59
N LEU A 147 -1.40 -7.68 -16.18
CA LEU A 147 -2.80 -7.98 -15.91
C LEU A 147 -3.01 -8.58 -14.51
N ILE A 148 -2.13 -9.48 -14.07
CA ILE A 148 -2.16 -10.03 -12.70
C ILE A 148 -1.85 -8.93 -11.69
N ALA A 149 -0.79 -8.15 -11.93
CA ALA A 149 -0.38 -7.06 -11.07
C ALA A 149 -1.46 -5.96 -10.98
N SER A 150 -2.08 -5.57 -12.10
CA SER A 150 -3.17 -4.59 -12.11
C SER A 150 -4.37 -5.06 -11.26
N LYS A 151 -4.72 -6.35 -11.32
CA LYS A 151 -5.78 -6.93 -10.48
C LYS A 151 -5.41 -6.87 -9.00
N LEU A 152 -4.16 -7.14 -8.63
CA LEU A 152 -3.67 -7.00 -7.27
C LEU A 152 -3.78 -5.55 -6.78
N PHE A 153 -3.23 -4.61 -7.55
CA PHE A 153 -3.23 -3.20 -7.17
C PHE A 153 -4.64 -2.63 -7.07
N PHE A 154 -5.56 -3.08 -7.92
CA PHE A 154 -6.98 -2.74 -7.80
C PHE A 154 -7.57 -3.18 -6.46
N TRP A 155 -7.32 -4.42 -6.03
CA TRP A 155 -7.79 -4.90 -4.72
C TRP A 155 -7.14 -4.15 -3.56
N ILE A 156 -5.83 -3.94 -3.60
CA ILE A 156 -5.10 -3.17 -2.57
C ILE A 156 -5.66 -1.75 -2.48
N ALA A 157 -5.84 -1.08 -3.62
CA ALA A 157 -6.39 0.27 -3.69
C ALA A 157 -7.80 0.36 -3.14
N THR A 158 -8.65 -0.60 -3.50
CA THR A 158 -10.03 -0.65 -3.03
C THR A 158 -10.08 -0.89 -1.52
N ILE A 159 -9.29 -1.83 -1.00
CA ILE A 159 -9.23 -2.11 0.45
C ILE A 159 -8.71 -0.90 1.21
N GLN A 160 -7.67 -0.24 0.71
CA GLN A 160 -7.09 0.96 1.32
C GLN A 160 -8.07 2.13 1.33
N PHE A 161 -8.72 2.39 0.20
CA PHE A 161 -9.75 3.42 0.12
C PHE A 161 -10.92 3.13 1.06
N THR A 162 -11.47 1.91 1.02
CA THR A 162 -12.59 1.51 1.89
C THR A 162 -12.21 1.62 3.36
N ALA A 163 -11.04 1.12 3.76
CA ALA A 163 -10.56 1.23 5.15
C ALA A 163 -10.40 2.69 5.59
N TYR A 164 -9.86 3.54 4.72
CA TYR A 164 -9.72 4.96 5.01
C TYR A 164 -11.08 5.66 5.14
N CYS A 165 -11.99 5.44 4.20
CA CYS A 165 -13.36 5.98 4.27
C CYS A 165 -14.09 5.50 5.53
N CYS A 166 -14.03 4.21 5.86
CA CYS A 166 -14.62 3.67 7.09
C CYS A 166 -14.02 4.34 8.34
N SER A 167 -12.70 4.54 8.38
CA SER A 167 -12.05 5.23 9.51
C SER A 167 -12.51 6.68 9.67
N GLN A 168 -12.68 7.40 8.57
CA GLN A 168 -13.16 8.79 8.60
C GLN A 168 -14.63 8.90 9.00
N ILE A 169 -15.49 8.01 8.46
CA ILE A 169 -16.90 7.94 8.84
C ILE A 169 -17.03 7.60 10.33
N ALA A 170 -16.25 6.64 10.83
CA ALA A 170 -16.31 6.26 12.23
C ALA A 170 -15.79 7.38 13.16
N LEU A 171 -14.75 8.11 12.74
CA LEU A 171 -14.26 9.28 13.48
C LEU A 171 -15.32 10.40 13.53
N LEU A 172 -16.02 10.65 12.42
CA LEU A 172 -17.13 11.60 12.35
C LEU A 172 -18.31 11.15 13.22
N TYR A 173 -18.65 9.86 13.19
CA TYR A 173 -19.69 9.29 14.04
C TYR A 173 -19.40 9.51 15.53
N ILE A 174 -18.17 9.21 15.98
CA ILE A 174 -17.76 9.45 17.37
C ILE A 174 -17.79 10.95 17.70
N ARG A 175 -17.40 11.83 16.76
CA ARG A 175 -17.44 13.28 16.97
C ARG A 175 -18.87 13.81 17.12
N ILE A 176 -19.85 13.25 16.42
CA ILE A 176 -21.24 13.72 16.48
C ILE A 176 -21.95 13.14 17.70
N TYR A 177 -21.90 11.82 17.88
CA TYR A 177 -22.73 11.11 18.86
C TYR A 177 -22.09 10.95 20.23
N HIS A 178 -20.76 10.89 20.30
CA HIS A 178 -20.00 10.70 21.54
C HIS A 178 -19.11 11.92 21.84
N SER A 179 -19.55 13.14 21.52
CA SER A 179 -18.77 14.36 21.83
C SER A 179 -18.68 14.66 23.32
N THR A 180 -19.74 14.34 24.06
CA THR A 180 -19.90 14.60 25.52
C THR A 180 -19.46 13.46 26.41
N ASP A 181 -19.24 12.26 25.87
CA ASP A 181 -18.89 11.10 26.69
C ASP A 181 -17.40 11.11 27.11
N PRO A 182 -17.10 10.80 28.38
CA PRO A 182 -15.73 10.77 28.89
C PRO A 182 -14.86 9.68 28.23
N MET A 183 -15.47 8.66 27.62
CA MET A 183 -14.77 7.62 26.84
C MET A 183 -14.56 7.96 25.36
N SER A 184 -15.03 9.13 24.88
CA SER A 184 -14.80 9.61 23.50
C SER A 184 -13.34 9.51 23.03
N PRO A 185 -12.32 9.84 23.85
CA PRO A 185 -10.93 9.68 23.45
C PRO A 185 -10.57 8.20 23.23
N ALA A 186 -10.99 7.30 24.11
CA ALA A 186 -10.71 5.87 23.99
C ALA A 186 -11.36 5.24 22.74
N TYR A 187 -12.55 5.71 22.35
CA TYR A 187 -13.20 5.28 21.11
C TYR A 187 -12.46 5.76 19.87
N LYS A 188 -12.06 7.04 19.81
CA LYS A 188 -11.28 7.63 18.68
C LYS A 188 -9.96 6.92 18.46
N GLU A 189 -9.32 6.48 19.54
CA GLU A 189 -8.01 5.82 19.51
C GLU A 189 -8.09 4.37 19.00
N ASN A 190 -9.23 3.69 19.19
CA ASN A 190 -9.44 2.29 18.79
C ASN A 190 -10.13 2.13 17.42
N THR A 191 -10.58 3.20 16.78
CA THR A 191 -11.40 3.15 15.56
C THR A 191 -10.59 2.81 14.29
N PHE A 192 -10.01 1.61 14.21
CA PHE A 192 -9.53 0.95 12.97
C PHE A 192 -8.09 1.19 12.48
N PHE A 193 -7.28 2.06 13.10
CA PHE A 193 -5.85 2.19 12.71
C PHE A 193 -5.06 0.89 12.92
N ASN A 194 -5.38 0.12 13.97
CA ASN A 194 -4.75 -1.18 14.24
C ASN A 194 -5.16 -2.28 13.24
N LEU A 195 -6.40 -2.25 12.75
CA LEU A 195 -6.89 -3.23 11.76
C LEU A 195 -6.27 -3.00 10.39
N TYR A 196 -6.18 -1.74 9.96
CA TYR A 196 -5.62 -1.41 8.65
C TYR A 196 -4.11 -1.73 8.55
N THR A 197 -3.34 -1.39 9.58
CA THR A 197 -1.88 -1.57 9.62
C THR A 197 -1.49 -3.06 9.67
N LEU A 198 -2.30 -3.92 10.29
CA LEU A 198 -2.07 -5.38 10.33
C LEU A 198 -2.71 -6.13 9.16
N ALA A 199 -3.90 -5.73 8.71
CA ALA A 199 -4.61 -6.44 7.64
C ALA A 199 -3.91 -6.28 6.29
N MET A 200 -3.34 -5.10 5.98
CA MET A 200 -2.69 -4.84 4.70
C MET A 200 -1.47 -5.76 4.44
N PRO A 201 -0.49 -5.91 5.36
CA PRO A 201 0.61 -6.87 5.22
C PRO A 201 0.15 -8.31 5.11
N VAL A 202 -0.86 -8.70 5.90
CA VAL A 202 -1.38 -10.07 5.91
C VAL A 202 -2.06 -10.40 4.56
N LEU A 203 -2.95 -9.54 4.09
CA LEU A 203 -3.67 -9.72 2.82
C LEU A 203 -2.71 -9.73 1.62
N SER A 204 -1.73 -8.82 1.61
CA SER A 204 -0.71 -8.79 0.56
C SER A 204 0.15 -10.07 0.58
N THR A 205 0.57 -10.54 1.75
CA THR A 205 1.32 -11.81 1.90
C THR A 205 0.51 -13.01 1.41
N PHE A 206 -0.76 -13.13 1.80
CA PHE A 206 -1.64 -14.19 1.31
C PHE A 206 -1.81 -14.15 -0.21
N TYR A 207 -1.98 -12.96 -0.77
CA TYR A 207 -2.09 -12.81 -2.21
C TYR A 207 -0.79 -13.18 -2.94
N PHE A 208 0.36 -12.68 -2.49
CA PHE A 208 1.65 -13.03 -3.08
C PHE A 208 1.92 -14.53 -2.99
N ALA A 209 1.58 -15.17 -1.87
CA ALA A 209 1.67 -16.62 -1.72
C ALA A 209 0.75 -17.35 -2.72
N LYS A 210 -0.49 -16.89 -2.92
CA LYS A 210 -1.43 -17.44 -3.90
C LYS A 210 -0.90 -17.32 -5.33
N VAL A 211 -0.42 -16.13 -5.71
CA VAL A 211 0.17 -15.89 -7.04
C VAL A 211 1.42 -16.73 -7.26
N LYS A 212 2.32 -16.84 -6.27
CA LYS A 212 3.51 -17.68 -6.36
C LYS A 212 3.15 -19.16 -6.55
N ARG A 213 2.15 -19.66 -5.79
CA ARG A 213 1.63 -21.03 -5.95
C ARG A 213 1.05 -21.25 -7.35
N GLN A 214 0.26 -20.30 -7.84
CA GLN A 214 -0.37 -20.40 -9.15
C GLN A 214 0.66 -20.34 -10.29
N ARG A 215 1.70 -19.49 -10.17
CA ARG A 215 2.85 -19.45 -11.09
C ARG A 215 3.59 -20.78 -11.13
N THR A 216 3.88 -21.36 -9.96
CA THR A 216 4.60 -22.64 -9.86
C THR A 216 3.78 -23.78 -10.49
N LYS A 217 2.46 -23.78 -10.28
CA LYS A 217 1.54 -24.74 -10.89
C LYS A 217 1.46 -24.58 -12.41
N ASP A 218 1.34 -23.35 -12.93
CA ASP A 218 1.32 -23.09 -14.37
C ASP A 218 2.62 -23.51 -15.05
N ILE A 219 3.78 -23.19 -14.47
CA ILE A 219 5.09 -23.62 -15.00
C ILE A 219 5.17 -25.14 -15.04
N ARG A 220 4.81 -25.82 -13.94
CA ARG A 220 4.84 -27.28 -13.87
C ARG A 220 3.92 -27.94 -14.89
N ASN A 221 2.70 -27.40 -15.04
CA ASN A 221 1.73 -27.93 -16.00
C ASN A 221 2.18 -27.69 -17.46
N HIS A 222 2.75 -26.51 -17.77
CA HIS A 222 3.26 -26.23 -19.12
C HIS A 222 4.49 -27.07 -19.47
N LEU A 223 5.37 -27.33 -18.51
CA LEU A 223 6.51 -28.24 -18.68
C LEU A 223 6.03 -29.69 -18.88
N ASN A 224 5.08 -30.16 -18.06
CA ASN A 224 4.51 -31.51 -18.19
C ASN A 224 3.79 -31.72 -19.53
N ILE A 225 3.10 -30.69 -20.05
CA ILE A 225 2.47 -30.74 -21.38
C ILE A 225 3.52 -30.70 -22.49
N LYS A 226 4.65 -29.98 -22.32
CA LYS A 226 5.75 -30.03 -23.29
C LYS A 226 6.54 -31.33 -23.26
N THR A 227 6.44 -32.13 -22.20
CA THR A 227 7.01 -33.49 -22.14
C THR A 227 6.07 -34.57 -22.67
N ILE A 228 4.79 -34.27 -22.91
CA ILE A 228 3.76 -35.24 -23.32
C ILE A 228 3.08 -34.74 -24.60
N GLY A 229 3.21 -35.46 -25.72
CA GLY A 229 2.63 -35.10 -27.02
C GLY A 229 3.68 -34.98 -28.12
N ILE A 230 3.30 -34.48 -29.29
CA ILE A 230 4.14 -34.42 -30.51
C ILE A 230 5.42 -33.58 -30.26
N ASP A 231 5.29 -32.45 -29.56
CA ASP A 231 6.43 -31.60 -29.18
C ASP A 231 7.35 -32.25 -28.13
N GLY A 232 6.79 -33.07 -27.23
CA GLY A 232 7.56 -33.84 -26.25
C GLY A 232 8.34 -34.98 -26.88
N TRP A 233 7.71 -35.66 -27.84
CA TRP A 233 8.36 -36.66 -28.68
C TRP A 233 9.50 -36.04 -29.51
N ALA A 234 9.29 -34.88 -30.11
CA ALA A 234 10.33 -34.17 -30.87
C ALA A 234 11.54 -33.77 -30.00
N ASN A 235 11.31 -33.34 -28.75
CA ASN A 235 12.39 -33.05 -27.80
C ASN A 235 13.14 -34.31 -27.34
N TYR A 236 12.43 -35.43 -27.15
CA TYR A 236 13.07 -36.71 -26.85
C TYR A 236 13.90 -37.22 -28.03
N LEU A 237 13.36 -37.12 -29.25
CA LEU A 237 14.02 -37.55 -30.47
C LEU A 237 15.31 -36.77 -30.74
N THR A 238 15.28 -35.44 -30.51
CA THR A 238 16.46 -34.58 -30.65
C THR A 238 17.52 -34.81 -29.57
N MET A 239 17.11 -35.20 -28.34
CA MET A 239 18.04 -35.64 -27.29
C MET A 239 18.70 -36.98 -27.62
N ILE A 240 17.91 -37.96 -28.11
CA ILE A 240 18.43 -39.27 -28.52
C ILE A 240 19.41 -39.10 -29.69
N GLN A 241 19.06 -38.32 -30.72
CA GLN A 241 19.97 -38.04 -31.84
C GLN A 241 21.28 -37.36 -31.42
N LYS A 242 21.27 -36.59 -30.33
CA LYS A 242 22.47 -35.97 -29.76
C LYS A 242 23.35 -36.93 -28.96
N GLN A 243 22.79 -38.02 -28.41
CA GLN A 243 23.57 -39.04 -27.71
C GLN A 243 24.22 -40.05 -28.67
N TRP A 244 23.67 -40.22 -29.87
CA TRP A 244 24.15 -41.15 -30.88
C TRP A 244 25.08 -40.51 -31.93
N LYS A 245 25.36 -39.21 -31.81
CA LYS A 245 26.44 -38.52 -32.52
C LYS A 245 27.62 -38.31 -31.59
#